data_AF-A0AAD5QY66-F1
#
_entry.id   AF-A0AAD5QY66-F1
#
_cell.length_a   1.000
_cell.length_b   1.000
_cell.length_c   1.000
_cell.angle_alpha   90.00
_cell.angle_beta   90.00
_cell.angle_gamma   90.00
#
_symmetry.space_group_name_H-M   'P 1'
#
loop_
_entity.id
_entity.type
_entity.pdbx_description
1 polymer ?
#
loop_
_entity_poly.entity_id
_entity_poly.type
_entity_poly.pdbx_seq_one_letter_code
_entity_poly.pdbx_strand_id
1 'polypeptide(L)'
;MLHAGARGETKKQIDERIAKGALENNITNYFLNFLNEILNTTDGVRVNLANGFFLDKYFTIKKEYESKIVSKFHAKVEALDFRRAEHTATIIGQFINKTTEGKVHALISADIVKGPLLLQLYLQLIMEGLKGSVSLVTSAIYFTAEWLEEFYKSLNSKAMFHSSEAVSREVEFMSDFKVYRQYAEDDEVEMLSLPYKDASYAFNMILPKKRFGLQSIRSKIDGTRFKICYPS
;
A
#
# COMPACT_ATOMS: atom_id res chain seq x y z
N MET A 1 1.59 12.81 -1.31
CA MET A 1 0.49 13.53 -1.99
C MET A 1 -0.23 14.52 -1.07
N LEU A 2 -0.99 14.09 -0.06
CA LEU A 2 -1.76 14.98 0.83
C LEU A 2 -0.91 16.09 1.49
N HIS A 3 0.25 15.71 2.04
CA HIS A 3 1.20 16.65 2.63
C HIS A 3 1.60 17.80 1.67
N ALA A 4 1.82 17.50 0.39
CA ALA A 4 2.27 18.49 -0.60
C ALA A 4 1.23 19.60 -0.86
N GLY A 5 -0.06 19.27 -0.72
CA GLY A 5 -1.19 20.20 -0.91
C GLY A 5 -1.65 20.89 0.39
N ALA A 6 -1.31 20.33 1.56
CA ALA A 6 -1.74 20.86 2.84
C ALA A 6 -0.98 22.13 3.25
N ARG A 7 -1.63 23.02 4.01
CA ARG A 7 -1.05 24.22 4.63
C ARG A 7 -1.57 24.38 6.06
N GLY A 8 -0.95 25.28 6.83
CA GLY A 8 -1.39 25.60 8.19
C GLY A 8 -1.47 24.38 9.10
N GLU A 9 -2.53 24.33 9.91
CA GLU A 9 -2.76 23.28 10.91
C GLU A 9 -2.88 21.88 10.29
N THR A 10 -3.53 21.74 9.13
CA THR A 10 -3.64 20.45 8.44
C THR A 10 -2.27 19.89 8.06
N LYS A 11 -1.36 20.77 7.60
CA LYS A 11 0.01 20.33 7.27
C LYS A 11 0.75 19.91 8.53
N LYS A 12 0.65 20.70 9.59
CA LYS A 12 1.30 20.42 10.89
C LYS A 12 0.89 19.06 11.46
N GLN A 13 -0.41 18.73 11.41
CA GLN A 13 -0.91 17.43 11.87
C GLN A 13 -0.37 16.26 11.03
N ILE A 14 -0.22 16.45 9.72
CA ILE A 14 0.41 15.45 8.84
C ILE A 14 1.90 15.30 9.17
N ASP A 15 2.60 16.40 9.42
CA ASP A 15 4.02 16.41 9.78
C ASP A 15 4.27 15.68 11.11
N GLU A 16 3.48 15.96 12.13
CA GLU A 16 3.62 15.33 13.45
C GLU A 16 3.43 13.80 13.38
N ARG A 17 2.52 13.31 12.52
CA ARG A 17 2.20 11.88 12.43
C ARG A 17 3.08 11.11 11.47
N ILE A 18 3.45 11.71 10.34
CA ILE A 18 4.16 11.01 9.25
C ILE A 18 5.62 11.43 9.20
N ALA A 19 5.92 12.72 9.31
CA ALA A 19 7.27 13.26 9.16
C ALA A 19 8.12 13.14 10.43
N LYS A 20 7.48 13.08 11.61
CA LYS A 20 8.14 13.10 12.94
C LYS A 20 9.22 14.19 13.05
N GLY A 21 8.98 15.37 12.46
CA GLY A 21 9.91 16.51 12.49
C GLY A 21 10.90 16.59 11.31
N ALA A 22 10.84 15.70 10.31
CA ALA A 22 11.62 15.83 9.09
C ALA A 22 11.18 17.04 8.24
N LEU A 23 12.14 17.70 7.57
CA LEU A 23 11.84 18.81 6.65
C LEU A 23 11.07 18.30 5.42
N GLU A 24 10.14 19.10 4.90
CA GLU A 24 9.26 18.75 3.76
C GLU A 24 10.02 18.25 2.52
N ASN A 25 11.11 18.93 2.16
CA ASN A 25 11.91 18.55 0.99
C ASN A 25 12.61 17.21 1.21
N ASN A 26 13.01 16.89 2.44
CA ASN A 26 13.62 15.62 2.78
C ASN A 26 12.60 14.48 2.62
N ILE A 27 11.37 14.68 3.10
CA ILE A 27 10.29 13.70 2.96
C ILE A 27 9.98 13.45 1.49
N THR A 28 9.78 14.52 0.72
CA THR A 28 9.35 14.42 -0.68
C THR A 28 10.43 13.76 -1.55
N ASN A 29 11.70 14.12 -1.33
CA ASN A 29 12.81 13.50 -2.07
C ASN A 29 13.07 12.06 -1.61
N TYR A 30 12.93 11.77 -0.31
CA TYR A 30 13.00 10.40 0.20
C TYR A 30 11.96 9.49 -0.46
N PHE A 31 10.69 9.93 -0.49
CA PHE A 31 9.63 9.15 -1.16
C PHE A 31 9.87 9.01 -2.66
N LEU A 32 10.36 10.04 -3.35
CA LEU A 32 10.72 9.92 -4.76
C LEU A 32 11.80 8.85 -4.97
N ASN A 33 12.89 8.91 -4.19
CA ASN A 33 13.99 7.96 -4.33
C ASN A 33 13.52 6.53 -4.03
N PHE A 34 12.76 6.35 -2.94
CA PHE A 34 12.16 5.07 -2.60
C PHE A 34 11.25 4.55 -3.70
N LEU A 35 10.38 5.40 -4.27
CA LEU A 35 9.50 5.00 -5.37
C LEU A 35 10.31 4.61 -6.63
N ASN A 36 11.38 5.33 -6.94
CA ASN A 36 12.25 4.99 -8.06
C ASN A 36 12.96 3.65 -7.84
N GLU A 37 13.41 3.36 -6.62
CA GLU A 37 14.02 2.07 -6.26
C GLU A 37 13.01 0.92 -6.39
N ILE A 38 11.82 1.04 -5.79
CA ILE A 38 10.84 -0.06 -5.80
C ILE A 38 10.13 -0.27 -7.14
N LEU A 39 10.21 0.69 -8.05
CA LEU A 39 9.64 0.58 -9.40
C LEU A 39 10.69 0.16 -10.42
N ASN A 40 11.98 0.26 -10.09
CA ASN A 40 13.08 -0.21 -10.92
C ASN A 40 13.32 -1.71 -10.70
N THR A 41 12.32 -2.51 -11.06
CA THR A 41 12.34 -3.97 -10.87
C THR A 41 13.10 -4.67 -11.99
N THR A 42 13.86 -5.71 -11.67
CA THR A 42 14.46 -6.62 -12.65
C THR A 42 14.01 -8.08 -12.43
N ASP A 43 14.49 -8.98 -13.29
CA ASP A 43 14.55 -10.43 -13.02
C ASP A 43 13.30 -11.05 -12.36
N GLY A 44 12.16 -11.06 -13.07
CA GLY A 44 10.95 -11.75 -12.60
C GLY A 44 10.21 -11.05 -11.47
N VAL A 45 10.62 -9.85 -11.05
CA VAL A 45 9.85 -8.96 -10.17
C VAL A 45 9.10 -7.92 -10.98
N ARG A 46 7.89 -7.59 -10.54
CA ARG A 46 7.08 -6.52 -11.10
C ARG A 46 6.31 -5.81 -10.01
N VAL A 47 6.42 -4.49 -9.99
CA VAL A 47 5.69 -3.60 -9.09
C VAL A 47 4.98 -2.53 -9.92
N ASN A 48 3.66 -2.46 -9.79
CA ASN A 48 2.86 -1.40 -10.39
C ASN A 48 2.12 -0.62 -9.31
N LEU A 49 2.18 0.72 -9.40
CA LEU A 49 1.54 1.63 -8.46
C LEU A 49 0.48 2.49 -9.15
N ALA A 50 -0.75 2.43 -8.64
CA ALA A 50 -1.87 3.25 -9.07
C ALA A 50 -2.15 4.36 -8.04
N ASN A 51 -1.21 5.28 -7.91
CA ASN A 51 -1.39 6.49 -7.10
C ASN A 51 -2.29 7.49 -7.85
N GLY A 52 -3.33 8.01 -7.22
CA GLY A 52 -4.29 8.90 -7.84
C GLY A 52 -4.75 10.02 -6.93
N PHE A 53 -4.87 11.22 -7.48
CA PHE A 53 -5.54 12.36 -6.87
C PHE A 53 -6.63 12.86 -7.82
N PHE A 54 -7.88 12.70 -7.40
CA PHE A 54 -9.05 13.09 -8.18
C PHE A 54 -9.76 14.23 -7.46
N LEU A 55 -10.00 15.34 -8.16
CA LEU A 55 -10.70 16.51 -7.61
C LEU A 55 -12.03 16.69 -8.32
N ASP A 56 -13.07 17.16 -7.62
CA ASP A 56 -14.28 17.61 -8.30
C ASP A 56 -13.92 18.78 -9.24
N LYS A 57 -14.34 18.68 -10.50
CA LYS A 57 -14.05 19.64 -11.57
C LYS A 57 -14.60 21.05 -11.33
N TYR A 58 -15.44 21.25 -10.32
CA TYR A 58 -15.84 22.57 -9.84
C TYR A 58 -14.63 23.36 -9.31
N PHE A 59 -13.59 22.67 -8.85
CA PHE A 59 -12.35 23.27 -8.37
C PHE A 59 -11.24 23.15 -9.43
N THR A 60 -10.31 24.11 -9.40
CA THR A 60 -9.12 24.09 -10.26
C THR A 60 -7.92 23.59 -9.46
N ILE A 61 -7.23 22.59 -10.01
CA ILE A 61 -5.97 22.08 -9.45
C ILE A 61 -4.85 23.08 -9.78
N LYS A 62 -4.10 23.51 -8.76
CA LYS A 62 -2.93 24.37 -8.97
C LYS A 62 -1.83 23.60 -9.70
N LYS A 63 -1.29 24.18 -10.78
CA LYS A 63 -0.26 23.55 -11.63
C LYS A 63 0.99 23.17 -10.84
N GLU A 64 1.38 23.96 -9.85
CA GLU A 64 2.55 23.66 -9.02
C GLU A 64 2.32 22.41 -8.16
N TYR A 65 1.11 22.22 -7.64
CA TYR A 65 0.74 21.03 -6.87
C TYR A 65 0.71 19.79 -7.77
N GLU A 66 0.01 19.89 -8.91
CA GLU A 66 -0.07 18.82 -9.91
C GLU A 66 1.34 18.37 -10.35
N SER A 67 2.16 19.32 -10.80
CA SER A 67 3.55 19.05 -11.23
C SER A 67 4.36 18.36 -10.13
N LYS A 68 4.21 18.79 -8.88
CA LYS A 68 4.90 18.19 -7.73
C LYS A 68 4.45 16.77 -7.49
N ILE A 69 3.15 16.47 -7.50
CA ILE A 69 2.69 15.11 -7.17
C ILE A 69 2.86 14.11 -8.32
N VAL A 70 2.76 14.56 -9.57
CA VAL A 70 3.07 13.74 -10.75
C VAL A 70 4.55 13.34 -10.72
N SER A 71 5.46 14.31 -10.54
CA SER A 71 6.90 14.04 -10.59
C SER A 71 7.46 13.34 -9.36
N LYS A 72 6.89 13.55 -8.17
CA LYS A 72 7.44 13.02 -6.90
C LYS A 72 6.75 11.75 -6.38
N PHE A 73 5.53 11.48 -6.82
CA PHE A 73 4.74 10.33 -6.33
C PHE A 73 4.21 9.43 -7.44
N HIS A 74 4.59 9.68 -8.70
CA HIS A 74 4.09 8.98 -9.89
C HIS A 74 2.55 8.89 -9.91
N ALA A 75 1.90 9.97 -9.48
CA ALA A 75 0.46 10.00 -9.29
C ALA A 75 -0.26 10.46 -10.56
N LYS A 76 -1.40 9.85 -10.87
CA LYS A 76 -2.38 10.41 -11.78
C LYS A 76 -3.10 11.57 -11.09
N VAL A 77 -3.26 12.68 -11.79
CA VAL A 77 -4.01 13.84 -11.31
C VAL A 77 -5.10 14.14 -12.31
N GLU A 78 -6.34 14.24 -11.86
CA GLU A 78 -7.46 14.47 -12.77
C GLU A 78 -8.62 15.19 -12.08
N ALA A 79 -9.24 16.14 -12.78
CA ALA A 79 -10.48 16.77 -12.36
C ALA A 79 -11.67 16.02 -12.99
N LEU A 80 -12.58 15.49 -12.16
CA LEU A 80 -13.71 14.65 -12.60
C LEU A 80 -15.05 15.25 -12.15
N ASP A 81 -16.15 14.84 -12.79
CA ASP A 81 -17.50 15.28 -12.42
C ASP A 81 -18.09 14.37 -11.33
N PHE A 82 -17.96 14.71 -10.05
CA PHE A 82 -18.43 13.83 -8.97
C PHE A 82 -19.96 13.77 -8.87
N ARG A 83 -20.66 14.72 -9.51
CA ARG A 83 -22.13 14.66 -9.67
C ARG A 83 -22.55 13.45 -10.53
N ARG A 84 -21.66 12.97 -11.41
CA ARG A 84 -21.81 11.71 -12.16
C ARG A 84 -21.08 10.58 -11.43
N ALA A 85 -21.48 10.34 -10.18
CA ALA A 85 -20.77 9.47 -9.24
C ALA A 85 -20.45 8.08 -9.80
N GLU A 86 -21.39 7.41 -10.46
CA GLU A 86 -21.17 6.08 -11.10
C GLU A 86 -20.09 6.12 -12.19
N HIS A 87 -20.13 7.15 -13.03
CA HIS A 87 -19.17 7.31 -14.12
C HIS A 87 -17.78 7.66 -13.58
N THR A 88 -17.71 8.54 -12.59
CA THR A 88 -16.45 8.88 -11.89
C THR A 88 -15.86 7.66 -11.19
N ALA A 89 -16.70 6.88 -10.50
CA ALA A 89 -16.28 5.62 -9.88
C ALA A 89 -15.71 4.64 -10.91
N THR A 90 -16.36 4.53 -12.07
CA THR A 90 -15.89 3.71 -13.19
C THR A 90 -14.53 4.17 -13.72
N ILE A 91 -14.33 5.47 -13.93
CA ILE A 91 -13.04 6.02 -14.40
C ILE A 91 -11.91 5.68 -13.43
N ILE A 92 -12.12 5.91 -12.12
CA ILE A 92 -11.10 5.65 -11.10
C ILE A 92 -10.83 4.15 -10.98
N GLY A 93 -11.89 3.33 -10.99
CA GLY A 93 -11.78 1.87 -10.95
C GLY A 93 -11.02 1.31 -12.16
N GLN A 94 -11.29 1.82 -13.36
CA GLN A 94 -10.58 1.45 -14.59
C GLN A 94 -9.12 1.86 -14.56
N PHE A 95 -8.80 3.05 -14.04
CA PHE A 95 -7.41 3.47 -13.83
C PHE A 95 -6.66 2.47 -12.94
N ILE A 96 -7.22 2.13 -11.78
CA ILE A 96 -6.58 1.19 -10.85
C ILE A 96 -6.45 -0.19 -11.49
N ASN A 97 -7.52 -0.70 -12.10
CA ASN A 97 -7.53 -2.00 -12.76
C ASN A 97 -6.47 -2.07 -13.87
N LYS A 98 -6.44 -1.09 -14.77
CA LYS A 98 -5.47 -1.05 -15.87
C LYS A 98 -4.03 -0.98 -15.37
N THR A 99 -3.74 -0.08 -14.43
CA THR A 99 -2.39 0.08 -13.88
C THR A 99 -1.93 -1.16 -13.12
N THR A 100 -2.85 -1.90 -12.50
CA THR A 100 -2.54 -3.14 -11.76
C THR A 100 -2.74 -4.41 -12.59
N GLU A 101 -2.74 -4.31 -13.93
CA GLU A 101 -2.84 -5.45 -14.85
C GLU A 101 -4.07 -6.34 -14.62
N GLY A 102 -5.17 -5.73 -14.16
CA GLY A 102 -6.39 -6.43 -13.80
C GLY A 102 -6.30 -7.29 -12.55
N LYS A 103 -5.25 -7.15 -11.73
CA LYS A 103 -5.07 -7.89 -10.49
C LYS A 103 -5.72 -7.21 -9.29
N VAL A 104 -5.88 -5.88 -9.34
CA VAL A 104 -6.62 -5.13 -8.32
C VAL A 104 -7.91 -4.61 -8.93
N HIS A 105 -9.01 -5.21 -8.52
CA HIS A 105 -10.36 -4.70 -8.82
C HIS A 105 -10.76 -3.74 -7.71
N ALA A 106 -10.54 -2.45 -7.93
CA ALA A 106 -10.87 -1.43 -6.95
C ALA A 106 -12.39 -1.35 -6.74
N LEU A 107 -12.82 -1.46 -5.48
CA LEU A 107 -14.21 -1.28 -5.07
C LEU A 107 -14.56 0.22 -4.95
N ILE A 108 -14.29 1.00 -6.00
CA ILE A 108 -14.75 2.39 -6.05
C ILE A 108 -16.22 2.36 -6.45
N SER A 109 -17.10 2.71 -5.51
CA SER A 109 -18.54 2.83 -5.76
C SER A 109 -18.97 4.28 -5.87
N ALA A 110 -20.15 4.52 -6.44
CA ALA A 110 -20.75 5.85 -6.42
C ALA A 110 -20.93 6.41 -5.00
N ASP A 111 -21.14 5.56 -4.00
CA ASP A 111 -21.29 6.02 -2.60
C ASP A 111 -19.97 6.53 -2.02
N ILE A 112 -18.82 5.95 -2.39
CA ILE A 112 -17.51 6.50 -2.04
C ILE A 112 -17.30 7.86 -2.69
N VAL A 113 -17.69 8.02 -3.96
CA VAL A 113 -17.58 9.29 -4.68
C VAL A 113 -18.50 10.36 -4.06
N LYS A 114 -19.73 10.00 -3.70
CA LYS A 114 -20.67 10.89 -3.00
C LYS A 114 -20.20 11.22 -1.58
N GLY A 115 -19.44 10.34 -0.93
CA GLY A 115 -18.98 10.55 0.43
C GLY A 115 -20.11 10.52 1.47
N PRO A 116 -19.82 10.83 2.75
CA PRO A 116 -20.79 10.75 3.83
C PRO A 116 -22.01 11.65 3.61
N LEU A 117 -23.21 11.18 3.99
CA LEU A 117 -24.46 11.93 3.81
C LEU A 117 -24.42 13.32 4.45
N LEU A 118 -23.80 13.46 5.63
CA LEU A 118 -23.64 14.75 6.31
C LEU A 118 -22.82 15.74 5.47
N LEU A 119 -21.78 15.26 4.76
CA LEU A 119 -20.99 16.10 3.86
C LEU A 119 -21.81 16.54 2.66
N GLN A 120 -22.61 15.62 2.09
CA GLN A 120 -23.51 15.93 0.97
C GLN A 120 -24.51 17.03 1.35
N LEU A 121 -25.17 16.89 2.50
CA LEU A 121 -26.12 17.87 3.02
C LEU A 121 -25.45 19.21 3.30
N TYR A 122 -24.28 19.20 3.94
CA TYR A 122 -23.55 20.42 4.25
C TYR A 122 -23.12 21.18 2.99
N LEU A 123 -22.51 20.50 2.01
CA LEU A 123 -22.07 21.14 0.77
C LEU A 123 -23.23 21.68 -0.06
N GLN A 124 -24.37 20.98 -0.08
CA GLN A 124 -25.58 21.46 -0.74
C GLN A 124 -26.14 22.76 -0.12
N LEU A 125 -25.94 22.97 1.19
CA LEU A 125 -26.38 24.19 1.87
C LEU A 125 -25.48 25.40 1.60
N ILE A 126 -24.18 25.19 1.40
CA ILE A 126 -23.20 26.29 1.29
C ILE A 126 -22.80 26.63 -0.15
N MET A 127 -22.95 25.70 -1.10
CA MET A 127 -22.50 25.87 -2.48
C MET A 127 -23.41 25.13 -3.47
N GLU A 128 -24.16 25.89 -4.27
CA GLU A 128 -24.99 25.30 -5.33
C GLU A 128 -24.12 24.58 -6.37
N GLY A 129 -24.46 23.32 -6.63
CA GLY A 129 -23.82 22.50 -7.65
C GLY A 129 -22.76 21.52 -7.15
N LEU A 130 -22.28 21.64 -5.91
CA LEU A 130 -21.46 20.59 -5.29
C LEU A 130 -22.33 19.44 -4.78
N LYS A 131 -22.05 18.22 -5.24
CA LYS A 131 -22.71 17.01 -4.77
C LYS A 131 -21.67 15.94 -4.46
N GLY A 132 -21.36 15.81 -3.18
CA GLY A 132 -20.55 14.72 -2.66
C GLY A 132 -19.14 15.09 -2.25
N SER A 133 -18.21 14.15 -2.32
CA SER A 133 -16.82 14.39 -1.93
C SER A 133 -16.19 15.49 -2.78
N VAL A 134 -15.29 16.28 -2.19
CA VAL A 134 -14.54 17.31 -2.93
C VAL A 134 -13.33 16.71 -3.65
N SER A 135 -12.72 15.68 -3.05
CA SER A 135 -11.56 15.00 -3.61
C SER A 135 -11.52 13.54 -3.19
N LEU A 136 -10.87 12.70 -3.98
CA LEU A 136 -10.51 11.33 -3.64
C LEU A 136 -9.00 11.12 -3.85
N VAL A 137 -8.37 10.47 -2.89
CA VAL A 137 -6.97 10.04 -2.99
C VAL A 137 -6.96 8.52 -2.99
N THR A 138 -6.35 7.93 -4.01
CA THR A 138 -6.25 6.48 -4.16
C THR A 138 -4.79 6.04 -4.15
N SER A 139 -4.54 4.87 -3.59
CA SER A 139 -3.26 4.18 -3.64
C SER A 139 -3.55 2.70 -3.75
N ALA A 140 -3.13 2.07 -4.84
CA ALA A 140 -3.19 0.64 -5.02
C ALA A 140 -1.85 0.14 -5.56
N ILE A 141 -1.44 -1.04 -5.10
CA ILE A 141 -0.18 -1.69 -5.46
C ILE A 141 -0.47 -3.08 -6.01
N TYR A 142 0.17 -3.43 -7.11
CA TYR A 142 0.30 -4.80 -7.57
C TYR A 142 1.78 -5.18 -7.50
N PHE A 143 2.05 -6.29 -6.81
CA PHE A 143 3.38 -6.87 -6.67
C PHE A 143 3.32 -8.33 -7.09
N THR A 144 4.23 -8.75 -7.96
CA THR A 144 4.48 -10.16 -8.26
C THR A 144 5.97 -10.36 -8.37
N ALA A 145 6.45 -11.52 -7.94
CA ALA A 145 7.86 -11.83 -7.92
C ALA A 145 8.08 -13.34 -7.99
N GLU A 146 9.13 -13.73 -8.71
CA GLU A 146 9.61 -15.10 -8.76
C GLU A 146 10.64 -15.32 -7.64
N TRP A 147 10.53 -16.44 -6.93
CA TRP A 147 11.51 -16.83 -5.92
C TRP A 147 12.90 -16.99 -6.56
N LEU A 148 13.95 -16.56 -5.86
CA LEU A 148 15.31 -16.90 -6.28
C LEU A 148 15.50 -18.43 -6.27
N GLU A 149 15.06 -19.05 -5.18
CA GLU A 149 15.05 -20.51 -4.99
C GLU A 149 13.58 -20.96 -4.81
N GLU A 150 13.01 -21.54 -5.87
CA GLU A 150 11.63 -22.04 -5.89
C GLU A 150 11.44 -23.28 -5.01
N PHE A 151 10.25 -23.45 -4.47
CA PHE A 151 9.87 -24.67 -3.74
C PHE A 151 9.63 -25.83 -4.71
N TYR A 152 10.06 -27.04 -4.34
CA TYR A 152 9.72 -28.23 -5.11
C TYR A 152 8.24 -28.59 -4.96
N LYS A 153 7.47 -28.39 -6.03
CA LYS A 153 6.01 -28.70 -6.05
C LYS A 153 5.68 -30.14 -5.65
N SER A 154 6.57 -31.08 -5.90
CA SER A 154 6.41 -32.49 -5.50
C SER A 154 6.45 -32.71 -3.99
N LEU A 155 6.93 -31.73 -3.22
CA LEU A 155 6.97 -31.74 -1.76
C LEU A 155 5.80 -30.98 -1.14
N ASN A 156 4.95 -30.34 -1.96
CA ASN A 156 3.73 -29.74 -1.45
C ASN A 156 2.87 -30.83 -0.81
N SER A 157 2.39 -30.55 0.40
CA SER A 157 1.58 -31.51 1.14
C SER A 157 0.48 -30.78 1.90
N LYS A 158 -0.64 -31.48 2.09
CA LYS A 158 -1.75 -30.95 2.89
C LYS A 158 -1.44 -31.12 4.38
N ALA A 159 -1.65 -30.06 5.14
CA ALA A 159 -1.53 -30.11 6.60
C ALA A 159 -2.51 -29.13 7.25
N MET A 160 -2.71 -29.30 8.56
CA MET A 160 -3.60 -28.45 9.35
C MET A 160 -2.95 -27.10 9.63
N PHE A 161 -3.56 -26.02 9.15
CA PHE A 161 -3.25 -24.66 9.56
C PHE A 161 -4.18 -24.23 10.69
N HIS A 162 -3.60 -23.81 11.81
CA HIS A 162 -4.31 -23.41 13.02
C HIS A 162 -4.37 -21.88 13.11
N SER A 163 -5.51 -21.29 12.73
CA SER A 163 -5.69 -19.83 12.80
C SER A 163 -5.98 -19.34 14.22
N SER A 164 -6.54 -20.21 15.07
CA SER A 164 -6.73 -20.00 16.50
C SER A 164 -6.81 -21.35 17.22
N GLU A 165 -6.99 -21.35 18.54
CA GLU A 165 -7.14 -22.56 19.34
C GLU A 165 -8.34 -23.41 18.91
N ALA A 166 -9.45 -22.76 18.52
CA ALA A 166 -10.68 -23.44 18.11
C ALA A 166 -10.83 -23.63 16.60
N VAL A 167 -10.04 -22.93 15.78
CA VAL A 167 -10.24 -22.90 14.32
C VAL A 167 -9.01 -23.43 13.62
N SER A 168 -9.22 -24.50 12.86
CA SER A 168 -8.21 -25.13 12.04
C SER A 168 -8.79 -25.50 10.69
N ARG A 169 -7.96 -25.44 9.64
CA ARG A 169 -8.34 -25.86 8.29
C ARG A 169 -7.16 -26.57 7.62
N GLU A 170 -7.47 -27.57 6.81
CA GLU A 170 -6.47 -28.18 5.95
C GLU A 170 -6.10 -27.21 4.82
N VAL A 171 -4.81 -26.98 4.61
CA VAL A 171 -4.28 -26.19 3.50
C VAL A 171 -3.07 -26.90 2.90
N GLU A 172 -2.74 -26.56 1.65
CA GLU A 172 -1.50 -27.01 1.03
C GLU A 172 -0.33 -26.17 1.55
N PHE A 173 0.67 -26.83 2.13
CA PHE A 173 1.93 -26.22 2.55
C PHE A 173 2.99 -26.47 1.49
N MET A 174 3.73 -25.42 1.14
CA MET A 174 4.94 -25.53 0.33
C MET A 174 6.09 -25.98 1.23
N SER A 175 6.87 -26.95 0.76
CA SER A 175 8.00 -27.51 1.52
C SER A 175 9.24 -27.63 0.64
N ASP A 176 10.39 -27.63 1.29
CA ASP A 176 11.68 -27.76 0.66
C ASP A 176 12.64 -28.46 1.62
N PHE A 177 13.71 -29.07 1.11
CA PHE A 177 14.73 -29.71 1.95
C PHE A 177 16.13 -29.42 1.43
N LYS A 178 17.10 -29.31 2.34
CA LYS A 178 18.52 -29.05 2.03
C LYS A 178 18.77 -27.75 1.24
N VAL A 179 17.95 -26.72 1.45
CA VAL A 179 18.15 -25.37 0.92
C VAL A 179 18.67 -24.44 1.99
N TYR A 180 19.61 -23.56 1.62
CA TYR A 180 20.06 -22.47 2.50
C TYR A 180 19.10 -21.30 2.38
N ARG A 181 18.51 -20.89 3.50
CA ARG A 181 17.63 -19.72 3.59
C ARG A 181 18.15 -18.80 4.69
N GLN A 182 17.91 -17.50 4.53
CA GLN A 182 18.25 -16.52 5.56
C GLN A 182 17.32 -16.71 6.76
N TYR A 183 17.89 -16.94 7.93
CA TYR A 183 17.16 -17.21 9.16
C TYR A 183 17.73 -16.37 10.30
N ALA A 184 16.84 -15.87 11.15
CA ALA A 184 17.17 -15.20 12.40
C ALA A 184 16.10 -15.55 13.44
N GLU A 185 16.45 -15.49 14.72
CA GLU A 185 15.50 -15.67 15.80
C GLU A 185 15.87 -14.81 17.02
N ASP A 186 14.88 -14.51 17.85
CA ASP A 186 15.04 -13.97 19.19
C ASP A 186 14.23 -14.81 20.20
N ASP A 187 14.11 -14.35 21.45
CA ASP A 187 13.37 -15.08 22.49
C ASP A 187 11.87 -15.28 22.19
N GLU A 188 11.29 -14.48 21.29
CA GLU A 188 9.86 -14.44 21.01
C GLU A 188 9.48 -14.94 19.61
N VAL A 189 10.35 -14.77 18.61
CA VAL A 189 10.05 -15.04 17.20
C VAL A 189 11.18 -15.74 16.46
N GLU A 190 10.78 -16.49 15.44
CA GLU A 190 11.64 -16.96 14.35
C GLU A 190 11.34 -16.16 13.09
N MET A 191 12.34 -15.91 12.27
CA MET A 191 12.22 -15.15 11.03
C MET A 191 12.93 -15.88 9.90
N LEU A 192 12.22 -16.03 8.78
CA LEU A 192 12.76 -16.57 7.53
C LEU A 192 12.65 -15.50 6.44
N SER A 193 13.77 -15.20 5.78
CA SER A 193 13.83 -14.31 4.62
C SER A 193 14.04 -15.14 3.34
N LEU A 194 13.12 -14.99 2.41
CA LEU A 194 13.12 -15.68 1.11
C LEU A 194 13.36 -14.64 0.00
N PRO A 195 14.56 -14.56 -0.57
CA PRO A 195 14.84 -13.63 -1.65
C PRO A 195 14.05 -13.98 -2.91
N TYR A 196 13.65 -12.94 -3.64
CA TYR A 196 13.18 -13.07 -5.01
C TYR A 196 14.36 -13.02 -5.98
N LYS A 197 14.13 -13.32 -7.26
CA LYS A 197 15.16 -13.27 -8.31
C LYS A 197 15.82 -11.89 -8.42
N ASP A 198 15.04 -10.82 -8.26
CA ASP A 198 15.59 -9.50 -7.93
C ASP A 198 15.89 -9.44 -6.43
N ALA A 199 17.17 -9.49 -6.10
CA ALA A 199 17.67 -9.52 -4.72
C ALA A 199 17.39 -8.22 -3.93
N SER A 200 16.88 -7.17 -4.58
CA SER A 200 16.38 -5.97 -3.91
C SER A 200 15.08 -6.24 -3.13
N TYR A 201 14.44 -7.40 -3.37
CA TYR A 201 13.20 -7.82 -2.74
C TYR A 201 13.35 -9.16 -2.03
N ALA A 202 12.72 -9.28 -0.86
CA ALA A 202 12.59 -10.54 -0.14
C ALA A 202 11.25 -10.64 0.58
N PHE A 203 10.73 -11.86 0.71
CA PHE A 203 9.59 -12.16 1.55
C PHE A 203 10.05 -12.57 2.95
N ASN A 204 9.66 -11.79 3.94
CA ASN A 204 10.00 -12.04 5.33
C ASN A 204 8.82 -12.67 6.07
N MET A 205 8.99 -13.90 6.53
CA MET A 205 8.03 -14.58 7.40
C MET A 205 8.48 -14.45 8.84
N ILE A 206 7.60 -13.94 9.70
CA ILE A 206 7.81 -13.90 11.14
C ILE A 206 6.84 -14.88 11.79
N LEU A 207 7.40 -15.84 12.52
CA LEU A 207 6.67 -16.87 13.24
C LEU A 207 6.87 -16.69 14.74
N PRO A 208 5.83 -16.34 15.52
CA PRO A 208 5.91 -16.35 16.97
C PRO A 208 6.21 -17.75 17.50
N LYS A 209 7.22 -17.88 18.37
CA LYS A 209 7.56 -19.15 19.06
C LYS A 209 6.42 -19.63 19.95
N LYS A 210 5.68 -18.68 20.56
CA LYS A 210 4.44 -18.98 21.28
C LYS A 210 3.29 -19.17 20.29
N ARG A 211 2.70 -20.37 20.28
CA ARG A 211 1.49 -20.67 19.49
C ARG A 211 0.38 -19.65 19.81
N PHE A 212 -0.25 -19.12 18.77
CA PHE A 212 -1.26 -18.05 18.85
C PHE A 212 -0.76 -16.71 19.44
N GLY A 213 0.57 -16.52 19.53
CA GLY A 213 1.20 -15.31 20.06
C GLY A 213 1.29 -14.13 19.09
N LEU A 214 0.76 -14.25 17.85
CA LEU A 214 0.92 -13.22 16.82
C LEU A 214 0.40 -11.85 17.27
N GLN A 215 -0.70 -11.81 18.02
CA GLN A 215 -1.28 -10.55 18.49
C GLN A 215 -0.36 -9.82 19.48
N SER A 216 0.32 -10.55 20.39
CA SER A 216 1.27 -9.95 21.33
C SER A 216 2.56 -9.50 20.65
N ILE A 217 2.99 -10.21 19.59
CA ILE A 217 4.15 -9.81 18.79
C ILE A 217 3.82 -8.56 17.98
N ARG A 218 2.62 -8.47 17.38
CA ARG A 218 2.21 -7.35 16.53
C ARG A 218 2.28 -6.00 17.24
N SER A 219 2.02 -5.94 18.55
CA SER A 219 2.13 -4.68 19.32
C SER A 219 3.56 -4.27 19.65
N LYS A 220 4.54 -5.17 19.44
CA LYS A 220 5.97 -4.96 19.72
C LYS A 220 6.83 -4.84 18.47
N ILE A 221 6.27 -5.08 17.29
CA ILE A 221 7.00 -4.97 16.02
C ILE A 221 7.13 -3.49 15.65
N ASP A 222 8.36 -3.05 15.41
CA ASP A 222 8.70 -1.77 14.80
C ASP A 222 9.82 -1.92 13.76
N GLY A 223 10.14 -0.83 13.04
CA GLY A 223 11.19 -0.84 12.02
C GLY A 223 12.61 -1.10 12.55
N THR A 224 12.84 -0.96 13.85
CA THR A 224 14.14 -1.19 14.48
C THR A 224 14.37 -2.68 14.69
N ARG A 225 13.34 -3.40 15.16
CA ARG A 225 13.39 -4.85 15.37
C ARG A 225 13.74 -5.61 14.09
N PHE A 226 13.26 -5.14 12.93
CA PHE A 226 13.59 -5.73 11.63
C PHE A 226 15.07 -5.57 11.22
N LYS A 227 15.77 -4.52 11.67
CA LYS A 227 17.19 -4.32 11.33
C LYS A 227 18.10 -5.35 12.01
N ILE A 228 17.71 -5.88 13.16
CA ILE A 228 18.48 -6.88 13.91
C ILE A 228 18.48 -8.22 13.16
N CYS A 229 17.44 -8.50 12.37
CA CYS A 229 17.27 -9.77 11.67
C CYS A 229 17.97 -9.84 10.30
N TYR A 230 18.51 -8.72 9.81
CA TYR A 230 19.42 -8.70 8.66
C TYR A 230 20.83 -8.54 9.20
N PRO A 231 21.72 -9.54 9.07
CA PRO A 231 23.12 -9.32 9.41
C PRO A 231 23.67 -8.18 8.53
N SER A 232 24.23 -7.17 9.18
CA SER A 232 24.96 -6.05 8.57
C SER A 232 26.14 -6.53 7.74
#